data_AF-A0A7Y5HXL6-F1
#
_entry.id   AF-A0A7Y5HXL6-F1
#
_cell.length_a   1.000
_cell.length_b   1.000
_cell.length_c   1.000
_cell.angle_alpha   90.00
_cell.angle_beta   90.00
_cell.angle_gamma   90.00
#
_symmetry.space_group_name_H-M   'P 1'
#
loop_
_entity.id
_entity.type
_entity.pdbx_description
1 polymer ?
#
loop_
_entity_poly.entity_id
_entity_poly.type
_entity_poly.pdbx_seq_one_letter_code
_entity_poly.pdbx_strand_id
1 'polypeptide(L)' 'MNHFLLDGAEVPFTEGDTLMDAAQRAGHAIAHLCWDARLGQSGACRLCTVRIDG' A
#
# COMPACT_ATOMS: atom_id res chain seq x y z
N MET A 1 -0.14 -17.46 5.20
CA MET A 1 -0.17 -16.14 4.56
C MET A 1 -0.59 -15.15 5.61
N ASN A 2 0.25 -14.15 5.89
CA ASN A 2 -0.09 -13.12 6.86
C ASN A 2 -0.92 -12.05 6.17
N HIS A 3 -1.76 -11.36 6.94
CA HIS A 3 -2.62 -10.29 6.46
C HIS A 3 -2.61 -9.13 7.45
N PHE A 4 -3.06 -7.97 6.98
CA PHE A 4 -3.39 -6.81 7.82
C PHE A 4 -4.76 -6.27 7.39
N LEU A 5 -5.30 -5.33 8.17
CA LEU A 5 -6.56 -4.66 7.82
C LEU A 5 -6.27 -3.32 7.16
N LEU A 6 -6.82 -3.11 5.96
CA LEU A 6 -6.85 -1.83 5.27
C LEU A 6 -8.31 -1.39 5.12
N ASP A 7 -8.68 -0.30 5.79
CA ASP A 7 -10.08 0.18 5.84
C ASP A 7 -11.10 -0.91 6.25
N GLY A 8 -10.66 -1.82 7.13
CA GLY A 8 -11.47 -2.96 7.60
C GLY A 8 -11.48 -4.19 6.70
N ALA A 9 -10.83 -4.14 5.52
CA ALA A 9 -10.67 -5.28 4.63
C ALA A 9 -9.36 -6.03 4.89
N GLU A 10 -9.40 -7.36 4.86
CA GLU A 10 -8.20 -8.20 4.95
C GLU A 10 -7.36 -8.11 3.67
N VAL A 11 -6.10 -7.67 3.83
CA VAL A 11 -5.14 -7.56 2.73
C VAL A 11 -3.97 -8.54 2.97
N PRO A 12 -3.75 -9.54 2.09
CA PRO A 12 -2.65 -10.48 2.22
C PRO A 12 -1.32 -9.88 1.75
N PHE A 13 -0.25 -10.09 2.51
CA PHE A 13 1.11 -9.60 2.16
C PHE A 13 2.17 -10.70 2.19
N THR A 14 3.26 -10.47 1.48
CA THR A 14 4.51 -11.24 1.56
C THR A 14 5.60 -10.43 2.25
N GLU A 15 6.52 -11.10 2.94
CA GLU A 15 7.67 -10.41 3.53
C GLU A 15 8.46 -9.67 2.44
N GLY A 16 8.78 -8.41 2.70
CA GLY A 16 9.41 -7.51 1.75
C GLY A 16 8.44 -6.63 0.95
N ASP A 17 7.13 -6.90 0.97
CA ASP A 17 6.14 -6.04 0.33
C ASP A 17 6.11 -4.64 0.96
N THR A 18 5.96 -3.62 0.13
CA THR A 18 5.48 -2.33 0.61
C THR A 18 3.96 -2.37 0.81
N LEU A 19 3.42 -1.41 1.58
CA LEU A 19 1.98 -1.22 1.70
C LEU A 19 1.30 -1.08 0.32
N MET A 20 1.96 -0.38 -0.62
CA MET A 20 1.45 -0.16 -1.97
C MET A 20 1.39 -1.47 -2.77
N ASP A 21 2.38 -2.34 -2.64
CA ASP A 21 2.42 -3.63 -3.37
C ASP A 21 1.27 -4.54 -2.92
N ALA A 22 1.09 -4.66 -1.60
CA ALA A 22 0.02 -5.47 -1.02
C ALA A 22 -1.37 -4.91 -1.36
N ALA A 23 -1.57 -3.59 -1.21
CA ALA A 23 -2.83 -2.93 -1.52
C ALA A 23 -3.21 -3.08 -3.01
N GLN A 24 -2.25 -2.85 -3.92
CA GLN A 24 -2.51 -2.97 -5.36
C GLN A 24 -2.85 -4.39 -5.78
N ARG A 25 -2.13 -5.39 -5.25
CA ARG A 25 -2.41 -6.82 -5.51
C ARG A 25 -3.79 -7.25 -4.97
N ALA A 26 -4.24 -6.64 -3.88
CA ALA A 26 -5.56 -6.87 -3.30
C ALA A 26 -6.67 -5.99 -3.92
N GLY A 27 -6.36 -5.12 -4.88
CA GLY A 27 -7.33 -4.26 -5.55
C GLY A 27 -7.76 -3.02 -4.75
N HIS A 28 -7.01 -2.66 -3.70
CA HIS A 28 -7.22 -1.44 -2.93
C HIS A 28 -6.46 -0.26 -3.54
N ALA A 29 -7.19 0.78 -3.94
CA ALA A 29 -6.60 1.99 -4.50
C ALA A 29 -6.21 2.97 -3.38
N ILE A 30 -4.91 3.21 -3.22
CA ILE A 30 -4.37 4.28 -2.37
C ILE A 30 -4.07 5.48 -3.28
N ALA A 31 -4.47 6.70 -2.92
CA ALA A 31 -4.20 7.88 -3.74
C ALA A 31 -2.70 8.17 -3.86
N HIS A 32 -2.21 8.35 -5.09
CA HIS A 32 -0.79 8.58 -5.36
C HIS A 32 -0.59 9.29 -6.70
N LEU A 33 0.43 10.16 -6.78
CA LEU A 33 0.86 10.82 -8.02
C LEU A 33 2.30 10.49 -8.41
N CYS A 34 3.13 10.09 -7.44
CA CYS A 34 4.58 9.90 -7.63
C CYS A 34 5.03 8.43 -7.45
N TRP A 35 4.10 7.48 -7.49
CA TRP A 35 4.40 6.05 -7.43
C TRP A 35 3.90 5.39 -8.72
N ASP A 36 4.68 4.48 -9.28
CA ASP A 36 4.31 3.62 -10.42
C ASP A 36 5.13 2.34 -10.27
N ALA A 37 4.53 1.17 -10.52
CA ALA A 37 5.20 -0.12 -10.33
C ALA A 37 6.51 -0.28 -11.14
N ARG A 38 6.69 0.48 -12.23
CA ARG A 38 7.89 0.45 -13.08
C ARG A 38 8.97 1.43 -12.60
N LEU A 39 8.61 2.43 -11.80
CA LEU A 39 9.50 3.50 -11.35
C LEU A 39 9.83 3.40 -9.86
N GLY A 40 8.97 2.75 -9.07
CA GLY A 40 9.11 2.60 -7.63
C GLY A 40 8.72 3.84 -6.83
N GLN A 41 9.18 3.90 -5.60
CA GLN A 41 8.83 4.92 -4.61
C GLN A 41 9.63 6.23 -4.76
N SER A 42 8.93 7.35 -4.95
CA SER A 42 9.52 8.70 -4.88
C SER A 42 9.29 9.42 -3.55
N GLY A 43 8.07 9.34 -3.00
CA GLY A 43 7.69 10.05 -1.77
C GLY A 43 7.38 11.55 -1.93
N ALA A 44 7.53 12.13 -3.12
CA ALA A 44 7.34 13.58 -3.35
C ALA A 44 5.90 14.08 -3.13
N CYS A 45 4.87 13.31 -3.52
CA CYS A 45 3.49 13.78 -3.45
C CYS A 45 2.83 13.65 -2.07
N ARG A 46 3.31 12.73 -1.23
CA ARG A 46 2.77 12.41 0.11
C ARG A 46 1.28 12.04 0.18
N LEU A 47 0.59 11.88 -0.95
CA LEU A 47 -0.83 11.51 -1.00
C LEU A 47 -1.12 10.10 -0.49
N CYS A 48 -0.14 9.19 -0.53
CA CYS A 48 -0.27 7.82 -0.03
C CYS A 48 -0.10 7.69 1.50
N THR A 49 -0.18 8.80 2.23
CA THR A 49 -0.07 8.79 3.70
C THR A 49 -1.30 8.14 4.31
N VAL A 50 -1.10 7.19 5.23
CA VAL A 50 -2.16 6.47 5.95
C VAL A 50 -2.01 6.63 7.46
N ARG A 51 -3.09 6.34 8.19
CA ARG A 51 -3.10 6.27 9.66
C ARG A 51 -3.04 4.79 10.08
N ILE A 52 -2.26 4.50 11.12
CA ILE A 52 -2.16 3.17 11.73
C ILE A 52 -2.76 3.20 13.13
N ASP A 53 -3.35 2.09 13.57
CA ASP A 53 -4.15 2.03 14.80
C ASP A 53 -3.41 1.54 16.06
N GLY A 54 -2.11 1.21 15.97
CA GLY A 54 -1.24 0.99 17.13
C GLY A 54 -1.55 -0.23 18.00
#